data_AF-A0A963A9U2-F1
#
_entry.id   AF-A0A963A9U2-F1
#
_cell.length_a   1.000
_cell.length_b   1.000
_cell.length_c   1.000
_cell.angle_alpha   90.00
_cell.angle_beta   90.00
_cell.angle_gamma   90.00
#
_symmetry.space_group_name_H-M   'P 1'
#
loop_
_entity.id
_entity.type
_entity.pdbx_description
1 polymer ?
#
loop_
_entity_poly.entity_id
_entity_poly.type
_entity_poly.pdbx_seq_one_letter_code
_entity_poly.pdbx_strand_id
1 'polypeptide(L)' 'QPEYNAAGDEVWFSVWNGKDQTSAIVVVDDKTRKLKKVIKDERLVTPTGKFNVYNTRKDIY' A
#
# COMPACT_ATOMS: atom_id res chain seq x y z
N GLN A 1 -6.46 0.51 -5.73
CA GLN A 1 -6.67 1.67 -4.85
C GLN A 1 -5.39 1.99 -4.08
N PRO A 2 -4.84 3.21 -4.26
CA PRO A 2 -3.78 3.74 -3.40
C PRO A 2 -4.34 4.15 -2.03
N GLU A 3 -3.52 4.06 -0.99
CA GLU A 3 -3.85 4.52 0.36
C GLU A 3 -2.67 5.34 0.90
N TYR A 4 -2.93 6.50 1.49
CA TYR A 4 -1.90 7.32 2.10
C TYR A 4 -1.58 6.85 3.53
N ASN A 5 -0.35 7.08 3.98
CA ASN A 5 -0.05 7.01 5.41
C ASN A 5 -0.63 8.24 6.16
N ALA A 6 -0.54 8.24 7.48
CA ALA A 6 -1.10 9.33 8.30
C ALA A 6 -0.36 10.67 8.14
N ALA A 7 0.91 10.63 7.72
CA ALA A 7 1.72 11.83 7.49
C ALA A 7 1.48 12.45 6.09
N GLY A 8 0.86 11.71 5.17
CA GLY A 8 0.63 12.13 3.80
C GLY A 8 1.88 12.15 2.92
N ASP A 9 2.98 11.52 3.33
CA ASP A 9 4.25 11.51 2.58
C ASP A 9 4.55 10.16 1.90
N GLU A 10 3.74 9.14 2.15
CA GLU A 10 3.82 7.84 1.50
C GLU A 10 2.48 7.42 0.89
N VAL A 11 2.55 6.80 -0.29
CA VAL A 11 1.41 6.18 -0.97
C VAL A 11 1.64 4.69 -1.13
N TRP A 12 0.63 3.91 -0.74
CA TRP A 12 0.72 2.45 -0.65
C TRP A 12 -0.16 1.80 -1.73
N PHE A 13 0.43 0.94 -2.55
CA PHE A 13 -0.22 0.24 -3.63
C PHE A 13 -0.21 -1.26 -3.38
N SER A 14 -1.34 -1.92 -3.61
CA SER A 14 -1.36 -3.38 -3.67
C SER A 14 -1.01 -3.82 -5.08
N VAL A 15 0.05 -4.62 -5.22
CA VAL A 15 0.35 -5.35 -6.45
C VAL A 15 -0.28 -6.72 -6.30
N TRP A 16 -1.44 -6.86 -6.94
CA TRP A 16 -2.17 -8.11 -7.00
C TRP A 16 -1.67 -8.91 -8.21
N ASN A 17 -0.98 -10.01 -7.92
CA ASN A 17 -0.63 -11.01 -8.93
C ASN A 17 -1.56 -12.23 -8.80
N GLY A 18 -1.53 -13.12 -9.80
CA GLY A 18 -2.28 -14.37 -9.77
C GLY A 18 -1.95 -15.23 -8.55
N LYS A 19 -2.81 -16.19 -8.20
CA LYS A 19 -2.70 -17.02 -6.98
C LYS A 19 -1.32 -17.70 -6.80
N ASP A 20 -0.68 -18.04 -7.91
CA ASP A 20 0.62 -18.74 -7.94
C ASP A 20 1.82 -17.79 -8.02
N GLN A 21 1.58 -16.48 -8.00
CA GLN A 21 2.58 -15.44 -8.12
C GLN A 21 2.63 -14.59 -6.84
N THR A 22 3.84 -14.21 -6.42
CA THR A 22 4.03 -13.43 -5.19
C THR A 22 3.38 -12.05 -5.33
N SER A 23 2.40 -11.79 -4.47
CA SER A 23 1.81 -10.45 -4.31
C SER A 23 2.73 -9.55 -3.49
N ALA A 24 2.53 -8.24 -3.56
CA ALA A 24 3.31 -7.28 -2.79
C ALA A 24 2.49 -6.05 -2.43
N ILE A 25 2.92 -5.35 -1.38
CA ILE A 25 2.52 -3.95 -1.15
C ILE A 25 3.72 -3.08 -1.46
N VAL A 26 3.54 -2.12 -2.37
CA VAL A 26 4.57 -1.17 -2.79
C VAL A 26 4.30 0.16 -2.10
N VAL A 27 5.31 0.66 -1.40
CA VAL A 27 5.31 1.98 -0.75
C VAL A 27 6.16 2.92 -1.60
N VAL A 28 5.55 4.03 -2.00
CA VAL A 28 6.16 5.09 -2.81
C VAL A 28 6.26 6.35 -1.98
N ASP A 29 7.38 7.05 -2.08
CA ASP A 29 7.54 8.41 -1.55
C ASP A 29 6.73 9.37 -2.42
N ASP A 30 5.75 10.06 -1.84
CA ASP A 30 4.78 10.88 -2.59
C ASP A 30 5.46 12.06 -3.29
N LYS A 31 6.40 12.71 -2.61
CA LYS A 31 7.10 13.91 -3.10
C LYS A 31 7.97 13.62 -4.30
N THR A 32 8.75 12.54 -4.23
CA THR A 32 9.74 12.20 -5.25
C THR A 32 9.23 11.18 -6.27
N ARG A 33 8.09 10.52 -5.99
CA ARG A 33 7.51 9.41 -6.77
C ARG A 33 8.48 8.24 -6.93
N LYS A 34 9.39 8.07 -5.97
CA LYS A 34 10.38 7.00 -5.96
C LYS A 34 9.92 5.84 -5.10
N LEU A 35 10.32 4.63 -5.50
CA LEU A 35 10.11 3.43 -4.71
C LEU A 35 10.81 3.58 -3.36
N LYS A 36 10.05 3.50 -2.27
CA LYS A 36 10.57 3.56 -0.90
C LYS A 36 10.72 2.16 -0.30
N LYS A 37 9.71 1.31 -0.46
CA LYS A 37 9.74 -0.06 0.07
C LYS A 37 8.85 -1.01 -0.72
N VAL A 38 9.23 -2.27 -0.75
CA VAL A 38 8.37 -3.36 -1.20
C VAL A 38 8.17 -4.32 -0.03
N ILE A 39 6.92 -4.56 0.35
CA ILE A 39 6.52 -5.50 1.39
C ILE A 39 6.08 -6.78 0.70
N LYS A 40 6.81 -7.87 0.98
CA LYS A 40 6.50 -9.23 0.55
C LYS A 40 6.44 -10.10 1.79
N ASP A 41 5.46 -10.98 1.83
CA ASP A 41 5.28 -11.95 2.92
C ASP A 41 4.51 -13.14 2.35
N GLU A 42 4.83 -14.36 2.77
CA GLU A 42 4.13 -15.58 2.32
C GLU A 42 2.65 -15.55 2.73
N ARG A 43 2.31 -14.84 3.80
CA ARG A 43 0.93 -14.64 4.28
C ARG A 43 0.16 -13.61 3.44
N LEU A 44 0.84 -12.85 2.59
CA LEU A 44 0.25 -11.78 1.79
C LEU A 44 -0.40 -12.34 0.52
N VAL A 45 -1.50 -13.07 0.69
CA VAL A 45 -2.28 -13.65 -0.40
C VAL A 45 -3.36 -12.66 -0.85
N THR A 46 -3.36 -12.31 -2.14
CA THR A 46 -4.39 -11.44 -2.77
C THR A 46 -4.70 -10.15 -1.99
N PRO A 47 -3.72 -9.27 -1.73
CA PRO A 47 -3.96 -8.03 -0.98
C PRO A 47 -4.80 -7.04 -1.81
N THR A 48 -5.97 -6.66 -1.32
CA THR A 48 -6.89 -5.74 -2.01
C THR A 48 -6.95 -4.39 -1.28
N GLY A 49 -7.90 -4.25 -0.34
CA GLY A 49 -8.12 -3.06 0.46
C GLY A 49 -7.00 -2.82 1.47
N LYS A 50 -6.65 -1.55 1.64
CA LYS A 50 -5.71 -1.08 2.67
C LYS A 50 -6.33 0.17 3.27
N PHE A 51 -6.42 0.23 4.59
CA PHE A 51 -7.09 1.31 5.30
C PHE A 51 -6.13 1.85 6.35
N ASN A 52 -5.69 3.09 6.18
CA ASN A 52 -4.92 3.76 7.21
C ASN A 52 -5.87 4.20 8.33
N VAL A 53 -5.60 3.72 9.55
CA VAL A 53 -6.48 3.95 10.70
C VAL A 53 -6.81 5.43 10.93
N TYR A 54 -5.83 6.33 10.80
CA TYR A 54 -6.03 7.76 11.02
C TYR A 54 -6.88 8.37 9.90
N ASN A 55 -6.53 8.07 8.64
CA ASN A 55 -7.20 8.62 7.47
C ASN A 55 -8.64 8.13 7.38
N THR A 56 -8.87 6.83 7.53
CA THR A 56 -10.21 6.22 7.50
C THR A 56 -11.08 6.73 8.66
N ARG A 57 -10.55 6.89 9.87
CA ARG A 57 -11.35 7.41 11.01
C ARG A 57 -11.77 8.87 10.83
N LYS A 58 -11.00 9.66 10.08
CA LYS A 58 -11.23 11.09 9.89
C LYS A 58 -11.77 11.44 8.50
N ASP A 59 -12.13 10.43 7.70
CA ASP A 59 -12.58 10.59 6.32
C ASP A 59 -11.63 11.45 5.46
N ILE A 60 -10.31 11.20 5.59
CA ILE A 60 -9.26 11.86 4.80
C ILE A 60 -8.91 10.94 3.62
N TYR A 61 -9.06 11.41 2.38
CA TYR A 61 -8.85 10.64 1.15
C TYR A 61 -8.16 11.45 0.04
#